data_AF-A0A348YCD0-F1
#
_entry.id   AF-A0A348YCD0-F1
#
_cell.length_a   1.000
_cell.length_b   1.000
_cell.length_c   1.000
_cell.angle_alpha   90.00
_cell.angle_beta   90.00
_cell.angle_gamma   90.00
#
_symmetry.space_group_name_H-M   'P 1'
#
loop_
_entity.id
_entity.type
_entity.pdbx_description
1 polymer ?
#
loop_
_entity_poly.entity_id
_entity_poly.type
_entity_poly.pdbx_seq_one_letter_code
_entity_poly.pdbx_strand_id
1 'polypeptide(L)'
;LSVSPQLNSNMSVRYRNVQEAASISGVGKDYLDVSGETLAMGQGFDEQSILRRTQDIIIDSNAHKTFFPTIANPIGEVLLIGSVPG
;
A
#
# COMPACT_ATOMS: atom_id res chain seq x y z
N LEU A 1 12.95 -16.99 -12.54
CA LEU A 1 11.85 -17.35 -11.61
C LEU A 1 11.85 -16.29 -10.52
N SER A 2 10.93 -15.33 -10.57
CA SER A 2 10.82 -14.33 -9.51
C SER A 2 9.89 -14.85 -8.42
N VAL A 3 10.32 -14.78 -7.17
CA VAL A 3 9.54 -15.18 -5.99
C VAL A 3 9.32 -13.94 -5.15
N SER A 4 8.07 -13.48 -5.11
CA SER A 4 7.64 -12.40 -4.22
C SER A 4 7.08 -13.05 -2.95
N PRO A 5 7.78 -13.03 -1.80
CA PRO A 5 7.22 -13.55 -0.56
C PRO A 5 6.04 -12.66 -0.14
N GLN A 6 4.85 -13.24 -0.02
CA GLN A 6 3.66 -12.53 0.45
C GLN A 6 3.46 -12.78 1.95
N LEU A 7 3.73 -11.76 2.77
CA LEU A 7 3.36 -11.78 4.19
C LEU A 7 2.01 -11.09 4.34
N ASN A 8 0.98 -11.82 4.78
CA ASN A 8 -0.34 -11.25 5.04
C ASN A 8 -0.49 -10.95 6.53
N SER A 9 -0.88 -9.72 6.87
CA SER A 9 -1.22 -9.32 8.24
C SER A 9 -2.42 -8.39 8.23
N ASN A 10 -3.37 -8.61 9.14
CA ASN A 10 -4.46 -7.68 9.37
C ASN A 10 -4.03 -6.66 10.42
N MET A 11 -3.99 -5.38 10.06
CA MET A 11 -3.61 -4.31 10.98
C MET A 11 -4.62 -3.17 10.91
N SER A 12 -4.71 -2.39 12.00
CA SER A 12 -5.46 -1.14 11.99
C SER A 12 -4.72 -0.13 11.13
N VAL A 13 -5.43 0.47 10.18
CA VAL A 13 -4.95 1.55 9.32
C VAL A 13 -5.77 2.80 9.62
N ARG A 14 -5.09 3.94 9.75
CA ARG A 14 -5.72 5.21 10.08
C ARG A 14 -5.32 6.30 9.09
N TYR A 15 -6.33 7.03 8.62
CA TYR A 15 -6.20 8.29 7.91
C TYR A 15 -7.06 9.35 8.61
N ARG A 16 -6.44 10.38 9.20
CA ARG A 16 -7.14 11.43 9.96
C ARG A 16 -8.11 10.87 11.02
N ASN A 17 -9.42 10.96 10.76
CA ASN A 17 -10.51 10.48 11.62
C ASN A 17 -11.11 9.13 11.16
N VAL A 18 -10.62 8.54 10.07
CA VAL A 18 -11.01 7.20 9.59
C VAL A 18 -10.01 6.18 10.12
N GLN A 19 -10.50 5.15 10.81
CA GLN A 19 -9.69 4.04 11.31
C GLN A 19 -10.40 2.72 11.02
N GLU A 20 -9.78 1.89 10.19
CA GLU A 20 -10.36 0.62 9.73
C GLU A 20 -9.31 -0.48 9.73
N ALA A 21 -9.75 -1.74 9.82
CA ALA A 21 -8.86 -2.88 9.63
C ALA A 21 -8.59 -3.07 8.14
N ALA A 22 -7.33 -3.23 7.76
CA ALA A 22 -6.93 -3.55 6.40
C ALA A 22 -6.02 -4.77 6.38
N SER A 23 -6.00 -5.46 5.23
CA SER A 23 -5.02 -6.51 4.95
C SER A 23 -3.79 -5.88 4.31
N ILE A 24 -2.62 -6.16 4.88
CA ILE A 24 -1.33 -5.68 4.38
C ILE A 24 -0.58 -6.89 3.84
N SER A 25 -0.10 -6.75 2.61
CA SER A 25 0.73 -7.74 1.93
C SER A 25 2.11 -7.13 1.65
N GLY A 26 3.15 -7.68 2.27
CA GLY A 26 4.52 -7.40 1.84
C GLY A 26 4.76 -8.09 0.51
N VAL A 27 5.24 -7.39 -0.51
CA VAL A 27 5.42 -7.95 -1.86
C VAL A 27 6.77 -7.56 -2.46
N GLY A 28 7.26 -8.37 -3.41
CA GLY A 28 8.47 -8.07 -4.18
C GLY A 28 8.19 -7.13 -5.36
N LYS A 29 9.26 -6.61 -5.98
CA LYS A 29 9.18 -5.66 -7.10
C LYS A 29 8.33 -6.13 -8.28
N ASP A 30 8.32 -7.43 -8.55
CA ASP A 30 7.64 -8.02 -9.70
C ASP A 30 6.18 -8.41 -9.39
N TYR A 31 5.62 -7.99 -8.26
CA TYR A 31 4.28 -8.43 -7.83
C TYR A 31 3.17 -8.05 -8.80
N LEU A 32 3.17 -6.81 -9.30
CA LEU A 32 2.16 -6.35 -10.25
C LEU A 32 2.25 -7.13 -11.58
N ASP A 33 3.46 -7.36 -12.07
CA ASP A 33 3.71 -8.12 -13.29
C ASP A 33 3.23 -9.58 -13.18
N VAL A 34 3.46 -10.21 -12.01
CA VAL A 34 3.08 -11.61 -11.76
C VAL A 34 1.58 -11.75 -11.47
N SER A 35 0.98 -10.77 -10.77
CA SER A 35 -0.46 -10.77 -10.47
C SER A 35 -1.32 -10.37 -11.68
N GLY A 36 -0.74 -9.67 -12.66
CA GLY A 36 -1.46 -9.10 -13.79
C GLY A 36 -2.25 -7.84 -13.43
N GLU A 37 -2.02 -7.27 -12.24
CA GLU A 37 -2.64 -6.03 -11.81
C GLU A 37 -2.02 -4.82 -12.51
N THR A 38 -2.85 -3.81 -12.80
CA THR A 38 -2.40 -2.55 -13.41
C THR A 38 -2.68 -1.39 -12.48
N LEU A 39 -1.73 -0.48 -12.35
CA LEU A 39 -1.89 0.72 -11.53
C LEU A 39 -2.79 1.72 -12.25
N ALA A 40 -3.86 2.14 -11.58
CA ALA A 40 -4.70 3.22 -12.06
C ALA A 40 -3.99 4.59 -11.97
N MET A 41 -3.16 4.78 -10.94
CA MET A 41 -2.41 6.02 -10.67
C MET A 41 -1.10 5.69 -9.93
N GLY A 42 -0.13 6.61 -10.02
CA GLY A 42 1.14 6.50 -9.30
C GLY A 42 2.17 5.61 -10.01
N GLN A 43 3.04 4.99 -9.22
CA GLN A 43 4.12 4.13 -9.70
C GLN A 43 4.24 2.88 -8.82
N GLY A 44 4.71 1.79 -9.41
CA GLY A 44 5.00 0.55 -8.68
C GLY A 44 6.30 0.65 -7.88
N PHE A 45 6.67 -0.44 -7.23
CA PHE A 45 7.94 -0.55 -6.53
C PHE A 45 9.10 -0.59 -7.55
N ASP A 46 9.81 0.53 -7.74
CA ASP A 46 11.00 0.57 -8.59
C ASP A 46 12.28 0.21 -7.81
N GLU A 47 13.37 -0.06 -8.54
CA GLU A 47 14.67 -0.37 -7.91
C GLU A 47 15.17 0.75 -7.00
N GLN A 48 14.78 2.00 -7.28
CA GLN A 48 15.16 3.16 -6.48
C GLN A 48 14.44 3.19 -5.13
N SER A 49 13.17 2.77 -5.05
CA SER A 49 12.39 2.63 -3.83
C SER A 49 12.94 1.52 -2.93
N ILE A 50 13.38 0.40 -3.53
CA ILE A 50 14.05 -0.67 -2.80
C ILE A 50 15.40 -0.20 -2.24
N LEU A 51 16.20 0.49 -3.04
CA LEU A 51 17.50 1.03 -2.62
C LEU A 51 17.35 2.10 -1.52
N ARG A 52 16.29 2.91 -1.57
CA ARG A 52 16.00 3.93 -0.56
C ARG A 52 15.28 3.39 0.67
N ARG A 53 14.91 2.10 0.70
CA ARG A 53 14.04 1.51 1.74
C ARG A 53 12.80 2.38 2.00
N THR A 54 12.23 2.95 0.94
CA THR A 54 11.03 3.76 1.09
C THR A 54 9.87 2.87 1.50
N GLN A 55 9.06 3.35 2.46
CA GLN A 55 7.85 2.67 2.90
C GLN A 55 6.72 3.02 1.92
N ASP A 56 6.91 2.69 0.64
CA ASP A 56 5.90 2.93 -0.38
C ASP A 56 4.78 1.89 -0.24
N ILE A 57 3.53 2.30 -0.52
CA ILE A 57 2.37 1.44 -0.45
C ILE A 57 1.51 1.58 -1.70
N ILE A 58 1.01 0.45 -2.20
CA ILE A 58 -0.03 0.41 -3.22
C ILE A 58 -1.34 0.06 -2.51
N ILE A 59 -2.39 0.80 -2.80
CA ILE A 59 -3.72 0.56 -2.25
C ILE A 59 -4.68 0.16 -3.37
N ASP A 60 -5.61 -0.75 -3.05
CA ASP A 60 -6.67 -1.11 -3.99
C ASP A 60 -7.80 -0.07 -4.02
N SER A 61 -8.76 -0.27 -4.92
CA SER A 61 -9.90 0.64 -5.07
C SER A 61 -10.82 0.70 -3.84
N ASN A 62 -10.83 -0.34 -3.01
CA ASN A 62 -11.66 -0.38 -1.80
C ASN A 62 -11.01 0.44 -0.69
N ALA A 63 -9.71 0.25 -0.46
CA ALA A 63 -8.91 1.07 0.44
C ALA A 63 -8.96 2.54 0.04
N HIS A 64 -8.91 2.85 -1.27
CA HIS A 64 -9.12 4.22 -1.74
C HIS A 64 -10.47 4.79 -1.32
N LYS A 65 -11.57 4.07 -1.56
CA LYS A 65 -12.92 4.52 -1.17
C LYS A 65 -13.07 4.68 0.34
N THR A 66 -12.42 3.82 1.13
CA THR A 66 -12.49 3.84 2.58
C THR A 66 -11.70 5.01 3.17
N PHE A 67 -10.43 5.16 2.80
CA PHE A 67 -9.52 6.13 3.43
C PHE A 67 -9.50 7.49 2.73
N PHE A 68 -9.81 7.52 1.43
CA PHE A 68 -9.74 8.71 0.57
C PHE A 68 -11.08 9.00 -0.15
N PRO A 69 -12.24 8.94 0.51
CA PRO A 69 -13.55 9.02 -0.16
C PRO A 69 -13.79 10.33 -0.92
N THR A 70 -13.12 11.41 -0.52
CA THR A 70 -13.25 12.75 -1.09
C THR A 70 -11.99 13.24 -1.80
N ILE A 71 -10.94 12.41 -1.87
CA ILE A 71 -9.65 12.76 -2.46
C ILE A 71 -9.47 11.93 -3.73
N ALA A 72 -9.56 12.58 -4.90
CA ALA A 72 -9.45 11.88 -6.18
C ALA A 72 -8.03 11.38 -6.49
N ASN A 73 -7.00 12.06 -5.96
CA ASN A 73 -5.60 11.67 -6.10
C ASN A 73 -4.96 11.57 -4.71
N PRO A 74 -4.76 10.36 -4.17
CA PRO A 74 -4.20 10.15 -2.83
C PRO A 74 -2.67 10.13 -2.82
N ILE A 75 -1.99 10.32 -3.96
CA ILE A 75 -0.53 10.23 -4.03
C ILE A 75 0.11 11.32 -3.17
N GLY A 76 1.00 10.91 -2.26
CA GLY A 76 1.67 11.77 -1.30
C GLY A 76 0.98 11.88 0.07
N GLU A 77 -0.23 11.34 0.21
CA GLU A 77 -0.90 11.21 1.51
C GLU A 77 -0.26 10.11 2.35
N VAL A 78 -0.37 10.25 3.67
CA VAL A 78 0.24 9.31 4.64
C VAL A 78 -0.83 8.53 5.38
N LEU A 79 -0.72 7.21 5.35
CA LEU A 79 -1.50 6.28 6.18
C LEU A 79 -0.67 5.85 7.38
N LEU A 80 -1.29 5.79 8.55
CA LEU A 80 -0.70 5.19 9.74
C LEU A 80 -1.10 3.71 9.78
N ILE A 81 -0.14 2.80 9.70
CA ILE A 81 -0.36 1.35 9.70
C ILE A 81 0.15 0.76 11.01
N GLY A 82 -0.69 0.00 11.69
CA GLY A 82 -0.37 -0.63 12.97
C GLY A 82 -0.55 0.30 14.16
N SER A 83 0.09 -0.05 15.27
CA SER A 83 0.04 0.73 16.51
C SER A 83 1.08 1.84 16.43
N VAL A 84 0.67 3.11 16.57
CA VAL A 84 1.61 4.16 16.98
C VAL A 84 2.05 3.78 18.41
N PRO A 85 3.33 3.49 18.67
CA PRO A 85 3.78 3.29 20.03
C PRO A 85 3.52 4.58 20.81
N GLY A 86 2.74 4.48 21.88
CA GLY A 86 2.73 5.49 22.94
C GLY A 86 3.95 5.32 23.83
#